data_AF-A0A1R1BWD5-F1
#
_entry.id   AF-A0A1R1BWD5-F1
#
_cell.length_a   1.000
_cell.length_b   1.000
_cell.length_c   1.000
_cell.angle_alpha   90.00
_cell.angle_beta   90.00
_cell.angle_gamma   90.00
#
_symmetry.space_group_name_H-M   'P 1'
#
loop_
_entity.id
_entity.type
_entity.pdbx_description
1 polymer ?
#
loop_
_entity_poly.entity_id
_entity_poly.type
_entity_poly.pdbx_seq_one_letter_code
_entity_poly.pdbx_strand_id
1 'polypeptide(L)'
;MGDANHTFYRFEGLLLAIEFFTQRFHLNQLSEFSFEFVNEILTLNASALFIRDGERFVMRQKRLYADKEYFIPYTGKLRRMVTFHGRTVRNDFTAFFEQREVDHFQMNWAMPLMIDDELHGFIVSNGKIMGQFTDEDIVMSDTLMRLINNSMENSQHFADLQQSNHKLDQKIFNLFAIHHSTKALLSEVTLHRLHEIATDVFSEVSSSQITSFGVVDPITGRLRITGYRNVSSYETYHGDFELHTQAYNGPIVLHMERDQERIQALFVSSEQLRDLEAEYIILIVKDHIIGMVTLSRPVNDRVYDESTFELIESLATSTFIAISNAMLFQEVHRQRESAENKLKLLTTLNKLVRNLNECTTSEELCYFTLKTLQVSFGVRKALICLRFGDHYVVADTIGWEADPKGRTVFPLPLPEWLEACIDGETLFDYMADGAARFFSKEVLQWMGAGNCAVLAPLTVGNRIVLAEDPYPKGFLIVLEAASSLTEEEVLLIDTVAKSIAPVLHQMIITRSVREQYKLDQRQAFVQSLQQHIQSWEQYRMGFFLHYQAYRMPPFAGLLQADQDTDGLEQRDQDDVRQTIFSFDGYRFRISYEPIELAGWLPIPDPYNLQAVLSYDYALNNEG
;
A
#
# COMPACT_ATOMS: atom_id res chain seq x y z
N MET A 1 -18.54 -69.41 -69.07
CA MET A 1 -17.27 -69.27 -68.30
C MET A 1 -16.70 -67.86 -68.32
N GLY A 2 -16.97 -67.00 -69.31
CA GLY A 2 -16.49 -65.61 -69.33
C GLY A 2 -17.17 -64.65 -68.33
N ASP A 3 -18.46 -64.84 -68.03
CA ASP A 3 -19.23 -63.92 -67.17
C ASP A 3 -18.84 -63.99 -65.68
N ALA A 4 -18.64 -65.19 -65.15
CA ALA A 4 -18.31 -65.38 -63.73
C ALA A 4 -16.93 -64.81 -63.33
N ASN A 5 -15.94 -64.86 -64.23
CA ASN A 5 -14.61 -64.28 -64.00
C ASN A 5 -14.64 -62.75 -64.02
N HIS A 6 -15.52 -62.16 -64.82
CA HIS A 6 -15.66 -60.71 -64.93
C HIS A 6 -16.37 -60.10 -63.72
N THR A 7 -17.38 -60.78 -63.18
CA THR A 7 -18.02 -60.40 -61.91
C THR A 7 -17.04 -60.50 -60.73
N PHE A 8 -16.23 -61.57 -60.67
CA PHE A 8 -15.22 -61.74 -59.62
C PHE A 8 -14.14 -60.64 -59.62
N TYR A 9 -13.61 -60.29 -60.79
CA TYR A 9 -12.63 -59.20 -60.94
C TYR A 9 -13.15 -57.84 -60.43
N ARG A 10 -14.44 -57.55 -60.68
CA ARG A 10 -15.08 -56.30 -60.22
C ARG A 10 -15.29 -56.27 -58.70
N PHE A 11 -15.60 -57.42 -58.08
CA PHE A 11 -15.68 -57.51 -56.63
C PHE A 11 -14.31 -57.32 -55.96
N GLU A 12 -13.24 -57.90 -56.51
CA GLU A 12 -11.87 -57.63 -56.03
C GLU A 12 -11.50 -56.14 -56.19
N GLY A 13 -11.83 -55.52 -57.33
CA GLY A 13 -11.62 -54.10 -57.55
C GLY A 13 -12.39 -53.21 -56.56
N LEU A 14 -13.63 -53.59 -56.19
CA LEU A 14 -14.42 -52.87 -55.20
C LEU A 14 -13.87 -53.04 -53.78
N LEU A 15 -13.38 -54.23 -53.42
CA LEU A 15 -12.68 -54.44 -52.14
C LEU A 15 -11.40 -53.60 -52.05
N LEU A 16 -10.63 -53.53 -53.14
CA LEU A 16 -9.43 -52.67 -53.21
C LEU A 16 -9.80 -51.19 -53.11
N ALA A 17 -10.90 -50.77 -53.76
CA ALA A 17 -11.41 -49.40 -53.61
C ALA A 17 -11.80 -49.12 -52.15
N ILE A 18 -12.50 -50.04 -51.47
CA ILE A 18 -12.85 -49.89 -50.04
C ILE A 18 -11.58 -49.73 -49.20
N GLU A 19 -10.59 -50.59 -49.39
CA GLU A 19 -9.31 -50.50 -48.67
C GLU A 19 -8.58 -49.18 -48.96
N PHE A 20 -8.61 -48.71 -50.20
CA PHE A 20 -7.95 -47.48 -50.60
C PHE A 20 -8.65 -46.21 -50.05
N PHE A 21 -9.95 -46.06 -50.27
CA PHE A 21 -10.70 -44.86 -49.86
C PHE A 21 -10.97 -44.81 -48.35
N THR A 22 -10.69 -45.88 -47.61
CA THR A 22 -10.67 -45.84 -46.13
C THR A 22 -9.32 -45.37 -45.57
N GLN A 23 -8.27 -45.28 -46.39
CA GLN A 23 -6.98 -44.71 -45.99
C GLN A 23 -6.97 -43.18 -46.07
N ARG A 24 -5.96 -42.58 -45.42
CA ARG A 24 -5.81 -41.12 -45.37
C ARG A 24 -5.06 -40.60 -46.60
N PHE A 25 -5.78 -39.89 -47.46
CA PHE A 25 -5.22 -39.20 -48.63
C PHE A 25 -5.69 -37.76 -48.72
N HIS A 26 -4.92 -36.94 -49.43
CA HIS A 26 -5.34 -35.56 -49.74
C HIS A 26 -6.45 -35.55 -50.79
N LEU A 27 -7.29 -34.52 -50.76
CA LEU A 27 -8.46 -34.34 -51.62
C LEU A 27 -8.15 -34.48 -53.13
N ASN A 28 -7.02 -33.93 -53.57
CA ASN A 28 -6.56 -34.04 -54.97
C ASN A 28 -6.21 -35.48 -55.35
N GLN A 29 -5.51 -36.19 -54.46
CA GLN A 29 -5.17 -37.60 -54.67
C GLN A 29 -6.45 -38.44 -54.74
N LEU A 30 -7.38 -38.22 -53.80
CA LEU A 30 -8.68 -38.92 -53.81
C LEU A 30 -9.42 -38.69 -55.12
N SER A 31 -9.43 -37.48 -55.66
CA SER A 31 -10.09 -37.16 -56.94
C SER A 31 -9.43 -37.86 -58.13
N GLU A 32 -8.09 -37.91 -58.19
CA GLU A 32 -7.34 -38.60 -59.24
C GLU A 32 -7.52 -40.12 -59.17
N PHE A 33 -7.41 -40.72 -57.98
CA PHE A 33 -7.64 -42.16 -57.82
C PHE A 33 -9.09 -42.54 -58.07
N SER A 34 -10.05 -41.66 -57.74
CA SER A 34 -11.46 -41.86 -58.08
C SER A 34 -11.65 -42.07 -59.57
N PHE A 35 -10.96 -41.31 -60.41
CA PHE A 35 -11.01 -41.47 -61.86
C PHE A 35 -10.46 -42.83 -62.31
N GLU A 36 -9.32 -43.27 -61.77
CA GLU A 36 -8.72 -44.56 -62.10
C GLU A 36 -9.61 -45.74 -61.68
N PHE A 37 -10.06 -45.78 -60.42
CA PHE A 37 -10.94 -46.83 -59.89
C PHE A 37 -12.28 -46.91 -60.64
N VAL A 38 -12.87 -45.76 -60.95
CA VAL A 38 -14.12 -45.69 -61.73
C VAL A 38 -13.92 -46.23 -63.14
N ASN A 39 -12.81 -45.89 -63.80
CA ASN A 39 -12.49 -46.39 -65.13
C ASN A 39 -12.23 -47.90 -65.15
N GLU A 40 -11.53 -48.42 -64.14
CA GLU A 40 -11.18 -49.82 -64.04
C GLU A 40 -12.39 -50.71 -63.69
N ILE A 41 -13.17 -50.32 -62.67
CA ILE A 41 -14.29 -51.13 -62.18
C ILE A 41 -15.48 -51.08 -63.14
N LEU A 42 -15.81 -49.89 -63.67
CA LEU A 42 -16.93 -49.74 -64.61
C LEU A 42 -16.55 -49.99 -66.06
N THR A 43 -15.26 -50.19 -66.38
CA THR A 43 -14.78 -50.47 -67.75
C THR A 43 -15.25 -49.42 -68.76
N LEU A 44 -15.03 -48.14 -68.43
CA LEU A 44 -15.49 -47.00 -69.22
C LEU A 44 -14.70 -46.85 -70.53
N ASN A 45 -15.37 -46.41 -71.60
CA ASN A 45 -14.76 -46.17 -72.90
C ASN A 45 -13.98 -44.83 -72.90
N ALA A 46 -14.64 -43.69 -73.09
CA ALA A 46 -14.03 -42.37 -72.95
C ALA A 46 -14.56 -41.68 -71.69
N SER A 47 -13.66 -41.17 -70.85
CA SER A 47 -14.01 -40.54 -69.58
C SER A 47 -13.17 -39.29 -69.29
N ALA A 48 -13.73 -38.34 -68.57
CA ALA A 48 -13.06 -37.11 -68.17
C ALA A 48 -13.42 -36.72 -66.73
N LEU A 49 -12.41 -36.34 -65.95
CA LEU A 49 -12.54 -35.81 -64.60
C LEU A 49 -12.46 -34.29 -64.63
N PHE A 50 -13.47 -33.65 -64.06
CA PHE A 50 -13.56 -32.22 -63.88
C PHE A 50 -13.50 -31.88 -62.39
N ILE A 51 -12.62 -30.95 -62.00
CA ILE A 51 -12.48 -30.46 -60.62
C ILE A 51 -12.76 -28.97 -60.59
N ARG A 52 -13.46 -28.51 -59.56
CA ARG A 52 -13.78 -27.10 -59.36
C ARG A 52 -12.52 -26.28 -59.08
N ASP A 53 -12.40 -25.14 -59.76
CA ASP A 53 -11.36 -24.14 -59.59
C ASP A 53 -12.02 -22.75 -59.66
N GLY A 54 -12.46 -22.24 -58.52
CA GLY A 54 -13.28 -21.03 -58.41
C GLY A 54 -14.67 -21.21 -59.06
N GLU A 55 -14.99 -20.35 -60.02
CA GLU A 55 -16.27 -20.29 -60.76
C GLU A 55 -16.28 -21.15 -62.04
N ARG A 56 -15.37 -22.12 -62.17
CA ARG A 56 -15.29 -23.04 -63.31
C ARG A 56 -14.83 -24.42 -62.88
N PHE A 57 -15.20 -25.42 -63.67
CA PHE A 57 -14.69 -26.77 -63.59
C PHE A 57 -13.64 -26.97 -64.66
N VAL A 58 -12.43 -27.37 -64.27
CA VAL A 58 -11.31 -27.60 -65.18
C VAL A 58 -11.13 -29.11 -65.35
N MET A 59 -10.99 -29.56 -66.60
CA MET A 59 -10.68 -30.95 -66.90
C MET A 59 -9.25 -31.26 -66.43
N ARG A 60 -9.12 -32.13 -65.42
CA ARG A 60 -7.84 -32.51 -64.81
C ARG A 60 -7.28 -33.80 -65.39
N GLN A 61 -8.13 -34.76 -65.69
CA GLN A 61 -7.75 -36.04 -66.29
C GLN A 61 -8.75 -36.42 -67.38
N LYS A 62 -8.26 -37.19 -68.36
CA LYS A 62 -9.08 -37.69 -69.48
C LYS A 62 -8.55 -39.01 -70.01
N ARG A 63 -9.46 -39.78 -70.59
CA ARG A 63 -9.19 -41.01 -71.33
C ARG A 63 -9.96 -40.96 -72.65
N LEU A 64 -9.26 -41.18 -73.76
CA LEU A 64 -9.81 -41.26 -75.13
C LEU A 64 -10.52 -39.98 -75.67
N TYR A 65 -10.55 -38.87 -74.93
CA TYR A 65 -10.94 -37.54 -75.46
C TYR A 65 -9.74 -36.80 -76.07
N ALA A 66 -9.98 -36.03 -77.14
CA ALA A 66 -8.92 -35.33 -77.88
C ALA A 66 -8.51 -33.98 -77.25
N ASP A 67 -9.39 -33.33 -76.50
CA ASP A 67 -9.19 -31.96 -75.98
C ASP A 67 -8.00 -31.86 -75.01
N LYS A 68 -7.10 -30.90 -75.22
CA LYS A 68 -5.95 -30.72 -74.32
C LYS A 68 -6.33 -30.05 -73.00
N GLU A 69 -7.16 -29.02 -73.06
CA GLU A 69 -7.72 -28.32 -71.91
C GLU A 69 -9.17 -27.97 -72.22
N TYR A 70 -10.07 -28.21 -71.27
CA TYR A 70 -11.48 -27.87 -71.38
C TYR A 70 -11.96 -27.35 -70.03
N PHE A 71 -12.78 -26.30 -70.04
CA PHE A 71 -13.40 -25.77 -68.83
C PHE A 71 -14.90 -25.61 -69.01
N ILE A 72 -15.65 -25.88 -67.95
CA ILE A 72 -17.10 -25.73 -67.88
C ILE A 72 -17.40 -24.67 -66.83
N PRO A 73 -18.11 -23.57 -67.14
CA PRO A 73 -18.44 -22.55 -66.14
C PRO A 73 -19.33 -23.13 -65.04
N TYR A 74 -19.10 -22.71 -63.79
CA TYR A 74 -19.96 -23.06 -62.66
C TYR A 74 -21.30 -22.34 -62.84
N THR A 75 -22.36 -23.10 -63.15
CA THR A 75 -23.71 -22.56 -63.33
C THR A 75 -24.65 -23.07 -62.24
N GLY A 76 -25.75 -22.34 -62.01
CA GLY A 76 -26.80 -22.80 -61.10
C GLY A 76 -27.44 -24.14 -61.50
N LYS A 77 -27.29 -24.59 -62.76
CA LYS A 77 -27.70 -25.92 -63.23
C LYS A 77 -26.81 -27.03 -62.65
N LEU A 78 -25.49 -26.84 -62.64
CA LEU A 78 -24.54 -27.80 -62.06
C LEU A 78 -24.72 -27.95 -60.55
N ARG A 79 -25.10 -26.88 -59.84
CA ARG A 79 -25.43 -26.95 -58.40
C ARG A 79 -26.59 -27.90 -58.10
N ARG A 80 -27.50 -28.13 -59.06
CA ARG A 80 -28.63 -29.07 -58.90
C ARG A 80 -28.20 -30.54 -58.94
N MET A 81 -26.97 -30.86 -59.37
CA MET A 81 -26.45 -32.24 -59.28
C MET A 81 -26.29 -32.69 -57.83
N VAL A 82 -25.97 -31.75 -56.93
CA VAL A 82 -25.83 -32.03 -55.49
C VAL A 82 -27.14 -32.55 -54.90
N THR A 83 -28.28 -32.04 -55.38
CA THR A 83 -29.62 -32.44 -54.89
C THR A 83 -29.94 -33.92 -55.13
N PHE A 84 -29.18 -34.61 -55.98
CA PHE A 84 -29.25 -36.05 -56.22
C PHE A 84 -28.23 -36.82 -55.35
N HIS A 85 -28.17 -36.55 -54.04
CA HIS A 85 -27.23 -37.03 -53.00
C HIS A 85 -27.00 -38.57 -52.86
N GLY A 86 -27.12 -39.38 -53.91
CA GLY A 86 -26.92 -40.81 -53.78
C GLY A 86 -26.95 -41.64 -55.03
N ARG A 87 -26.95 -41.03 -56.24
CA ARG A 87 -26.93 -41.75 -57.52
C ARG A 87 -26.14 -41.03 -58.59
N THR A 88 -25.58 -41.82 -59.50
CA THR A 88 -24.97 -41.36 -60.74
C THR A 88 -26.03 -40.90 -61.77
N VAL A 89 -25.70 -39.89 -62.58
CA VAL A 89 -26.59 -39.33 -63.61
C VAL A 89 -26.45 -40.13 -64.90
N ARG A 90 -27.59 -40.52 -65.50
CA ARG A 90 -27.61 -41.34 -66.72
C ARG A 90 -28.47 -40.80 -67.84
N ASN A 91 -29.50 -40.03 -67.49
CA ASN A 91 -30.45 -39.45 -68.42
C ASN A 91 -30.63 -37.98 -68.04
N ASP A 92 -31.13 -37.19 -68.98
CA ASP A 92 -31.45 -35.77 -68.77
C ASP A 92 -30.23 -34.93 -68.33
N PHE A 93 -29.07 -35.16 -68.97
CA PHE A 93 -27.86 -34.37 -68.74
C PHE A 93 -28.06 -32.88 -69.00
N THR A 94 -29.01 -32.53 -69.87
CA THR A 94 -29.43 -31.17 -70.19
C THR A 94 -30.02 -30.40 -69.01
N ALA A 95 -30.45 -31.10 -67.94
CA ALA A 95 -30.87 -30.47 -66.69
C ALA A 95 -29.69 -29.89 -65.89
N PHE A 96 -28.46 -30.39 -66.12
CA PHE A 96 -27.27 -30.06 -65.34
C PHE A 96 -26.17 -29.39 -66.17
N PHE A 97 -26.00 -29.80 -67.43
CA PHE A 97 -24.99 -29.32 -68.38
C PHE A 97 -25.65 -28.53 -69.52
N GLU A 98 -24.92 -27.63 -70.20
CA GLU A 98 -25.44 -27.04 -71.44
C GLU A 98 -25.37 -28.06 -72.57
N GLN A 99 -26.26 -27.91 -73.55
CA GLN A 99 -26.36 -28.83 -74.69
C GLN A 99 -25.01 -29.03 -75.41
N ARG A 100 -24.20 -27.96 -75.46
CA ARG A 100 -22.87 -27.99 -76.06
C ARG A 100 -21.95 -28.99 -75.38
N GLU A 101 -21.93 -29.05 -74.05
CA GLU A 101 -21.05 -29.97 -73.34
C GLU A 101 -21.56 -31.41 -73.46
N VAL A 102 -22.88 -31.61 -73.38
CA VAL A 102 -23.51 -32.94 -73.53
C VAL A 102 -23.15 -33.56 -74.88
N ASP A 103 -23.28 -32.79 -75.96
CA ASP A 103 -22.99 -33.24 -77.32
C ASP A 103 -21.47 -33.45 -77.55
N HIS A 104 -20.63 -32.58 -76.98
CA HIS A 104 -19.17 -32.64 -77.12
C HIS A 104 -18.57 -33.89 -76.48
N PHE A 105 -19.00 -34.22 -75.26
CA PHE A 105 -18.53 -35.41 -74.55
C PHE A 105 -19.38 -36.66 -74.80
N GLN A 106 -20.45 -36.56 -75.60
CA GLN A 106 -21.41 -37.65 -75.83
C GLN A 106 -21.85 -38.31 -74.53
N MET A 107 -22.23 -37.50 -73.54
CA MET A 107 -22.42 -37.94 -72.17
C MET A 107 -23.53 -39.01 -72.08
N ASN A 108 -23.16 -40.20 -71.61
CA ASN A 108 -24.08 -41.30 -71.31
C ASN A 108 -24.06 -41.70 -69.83
N TRP A 109 -23.10 -41.19 -69.07
CA TRP A 109 -22.98 -41.39 -67.64
C TRP A 109 -22.19 -40.26 -67.01
N ALA A 110 -22.60 -39.82 -65.81
CA ALA A 110 -21.84 -38.89 -65.00
C ALA A 110 -21.90 -39.22 -63.51
N MET A 111 -20.77 -39.11 -62.82
CA MET A 111 -20.65 -39.26 -61.37
C MET A 111 -20.30 -37.92 -60.73
N PRO A 112 -21.18 -37.34 -59.90
CA PRO A 112 -20.81 -36.18 -59.08
C PRO A 112 -19.86 -36.59 -57.96
N LEU A 113 -18.82 -35.78 -57.76
CA LEU A 113 -17.92 -35.83 -56.61
C LEU A 113 -18.32 -34.70 -55.66
N MET A 114 -18.89 -35.06 -54.51
CA MET A 114 -19.51 -34.13 -53.58
C MET A 114 -18.78 -34.12 -52.26
N ILE A 115 -18.75 -32.95 -51.62
CA ILE A 115 -18.29 -32.75 -50.25
C ILE A 115 -19.40 -31.96 -49.56
N ASP A 116 -20.08 -32.58 -48.59
CA ASP A 116 -21.25 -32.01 -47.92
C ASP A 116 -22.31 -31.55 -48.95
N ASP A 117 -22.59 -30.24 -49.02
CA ASP A 117 -23.57 -29.63 -49.92
C ASP A 117 -22.94 -28.96 -51.16
N GLU A 118 -21.66 -29.23 -51.44
CA GLU A 118 -20.93 -28.65 -52.57
C GLU A 118 -20.46 -29.69 -53.59
N LEU A 119 -20.61 -29.34 -54.88
CA LEU A 119 -20.05 -30.11 -55.99
C LEU A 119 -18.57 -29.77 -56.15
N HIS A 120 -17.70 -30.65 -55.65
CA HIS A 120 -16.25 -30.51 -55.77
C HIS A 120 -15.76 -30.84 -57.18
N GLY A 121 -16.42 -31.79 -57.85
CA GLY A 121 -16.06 -32.21 -59.19
C GLY A 121 -17.08 -33.17 -59.77
N PHE A 122 -16.81 -33.68 -60.96
CA PHE A 122 -17.60 -34.76 -61.55
C PHE A 122 -16.78 -35.52 -62.60
N ILE A 123 -17.13 -36.79 -62.80
CA ILE A 123 -16.58 -37.64 -63.84
C ILE A 123 -17.67 -37.82 -64.89
N VAL A 124 -17.38 -37.56 -66.17
CA VAL A 124 -18.30 -37.86 -67.29
C VAL A 124 -17.75 -38.97 -68.15
N SER A 125 -18.63 -39.74 -68.79
CA SER A 125 -18.27 -40.80 -69.73
C SER A 125 -19.28 -40.94 -70.87
N ASN A 126 -18.79 -41.38 -72.03
CA ASN A 126 -19.62 -41.72 -73.18
C ASN A 126 -20.14 -43.17 -73.17
N GLY A 127 -19.87 -43.93 -72.11
CA GLY A 127 -20.39 -45.29 -71.93
C GLY A 127 -19.30 -46.31 -71.62
N LYS A 128 -19.62 -47.59 -71.86
CA LYS A 128 -18.72 -48.72 -71.65
C LYS A 128 -17.97 -49.12 -72.91
N ILE A 129 -16.81 -49.75 -72.73
CA ILE A 129 -16.02 -50.32 -73.83
C ILE A 129 -16.83 -51.39 -74.58
N MET A 130 -17.59 -52.21 -73.85
CA MET A 130 -18.50 -53.21 -74.42
C MET A 130 -19.87 -53.19 -73.74
N GLY A 131 -20.93 -53.21 -74.54
CA GLY A 131 -22.32 -53.26 -74.08
C GLY A 131 -22.87 -51.93 -73.54
N GLN A 132 -24.07 -52.00 -72.96
CA GLN A 132 -24.71 -50.89 -72.24
C GLN A 132 -24.54 -51.11 -70.72
N PHE A 133 -24.71 -50.05 -69.92
CA PHE A 133 -24.71 -50.18 -68.45
C PHE A 133 -25.82 -51.12 -67.98
N THR A 134 -25.46 -52.12 -67.17
CA THR A 134 -26.41 -53.06 -66.55
C THR A 134 -26.81 -52.58 -65.15
N ASP A 135 -27.89 -53.14 -64.58
CA ASP A 135 -28.33 -52.82 -63.20
C ASP A 135 -27.26 -53.09 -62.13
N GLU A 136 -26.34 -54.02 -62.37
CA GLU A 136 -25.21 -54.27 -61.45
C GLU A 136 -24.17 -53.14 -61.52
N ASP A 137 -23.92 -52.60 -62.72
CA ASP A 137 -23.01 -51.46 -62.90
C ASP A 137 -23.54 -50.21 -62.24
N ILE A 138 -24.87 -50.06 -62.24
CA ILE A 138 -25.58 -48.99 -61.56
C ILE A 138 -25.26 -49.04 -60.07
N VAL A 139 -25.48 -50.19 -59.44
CA VAL A 139 -25.25 -50.41 -58.01
C VAL A 139 -23.77 -50.20 -57.66
N MET A 140 -22.85 -50.71 -58.48
CA MET A 140 -21.42 -50.50 -58.28
C MET A 140 -21.03 -49.02 -58.40
N SER A 141 -21.53 -48.32 -59.41
CA SER A 141 -21.22 -46.90 -59.61
C SER A 141 -21.74 -46.03 -58.46
N ASP A 142 -22.94 -46.31 -57.95
CA ASP A 142 -23.52 -45.59 -56.82
C ASP A 142 -22.77 -45.92 -55.51
N THR A 143 -22.30 -47.17 -55.34
CA THR A 143 -21.51 -47.59 -54.18
C THR A 143 -20.13 -46.93 -54.18
N LEU A 144 -19.44 -46.93 -55.33
CA LEU A 144 -18.15 -46.25 -55.49
C LEU A 144 -18.28 -44.75 -55.26
N MET A 145 -19.30 -44.11 -55.83
CA MET A 145 -19.56 -42.69 -55.61
C MET A 145 -19.74 -42.37 -54.12
N ARG A 146 -20.53 -43.15 -53.38
CA ARG A 146 -20.70 -42.97 -51.93
C ARG A 146 -19.40 -43.12 -51.17
N LEU A 147 -18.61 -44.15 -51.51
CA LEU A 147 -17.33 -44.42 -50.88
C LEU A 147 -16.34 -43.27 -51.10
N ILE A 148 -16.26 -42.77 -52.33
CA ILE A 148 -15.41 -41.64 -52.73
C ILE A 148 -15.85 -40.37 -52.00
N ASN A 149 -17.14 -40.03 -52.07
CA ASN A 149 -17.66 -38.81 -51.42
C ASN A 149 -17.42 -38.84 -49.91
N ASN A 150 -17.72 -39.96 -49.23
CA ASN A 150 -17.46 -40.10 -47.79
C ASN A 150 -15.97 -39.95 -47.44
N SER A 151 -15.08 -40.46 -48.30
CA SER A 151 -13.62 -40.34 -48.12
C SER A 151 -13.17 -38.88 -48.29
N MET A 152 -13.71 -38.19 -49.29
CA MET A 152 -13.43 -36.78 -49.55
C MET A 152 -13.95 -35.88 -48.43
N GLU A 153 -15.17 -36.11 -47.94
CA GLU A 153 -15.75 -35.42 -46.77
C GLU A 153 -14.87 -35.57 -45.54
N ASN A 154 -14.51 -36.81 -45.19
CA ASN A 154 -13.65 -37.08 -44.03
C ASN A 154 -12.28 -36.40 -44.16
N SER A 155 -11.67 -36.41 -45.37
CA SER A 155 -10.39 -35.76 -45.62
C SER A 155 -10.48 -34.24 -45.44
N GLN A 156 -11.55 -33.62 -45.95
CA GLN A 156 -11.81 -32.19 -45.80
C GLN A 156 -12.04 -31.81 -44.34
N HIS A 157 -12.93 -32.50 -43.62
CA HIS A 157 -13.21 -32.23 -42.21
C HIS A 157 -11.95 -32.38 -41.34
N PHE A 158 -11.10 -33.35 -41.64
CA PHE A 158 -9.82 -33.51 -40.93
C PHE A 158 -8.86 -32.35 -41.20
N ALA A 159 -8.74 -31.90 -42.45
CA ALA A 159 -7.91 -30.76 -42.81
C ALA A 159 -8.40 -29.47 -42.12
N ASP A 160 -9.71 -29.24 -42.11
CA ASP A 160 -10.33 -28.10 -41.44
C ASP A 160 -10.08 -28.15 -39.92
N LEU A 161 -10.21 -29.33 -39.31
CA LEU A 161 -9.92 -29.53 -37.88
C LEU A 161 -8.45 -29.31 -37.55
N GLN A 162 -7.51 -29.78 -38.39
CA GLN A 162 -6.08 -29.50 -38.20
C GLN A 162 -5.77 -28.01 -38.32
N GLN A 163 -6.34 -27.33 -39.31
CA GLN A 163 -6.14 -25.89 -39.48
C GLN A 163 -6.72 -25.11 -38.29
N SER A 164 -7.91 -25.50 -37.81
CA SER A 164 -8.53 -24.90 -36.64
C SER A 164 -7.70 -25.13 -35.37
N ASN A 165 -7.21 -26.36 -35.15
CA ASN A 165 -6.33 -26.68 -34.03
C ASN A 165 -5.04 -25.87 -34.07
N HIS A 166 -4.38 -25.75 -35.23
CA HIS A 166 -3.18 -24.94 -35.35
C HIS A 166 -3.43 -23.46 -35.00
N LYS A 167 -4.57 -22.90 -35.43
CA LYS A 167 -4.98 -21.54 -35.04
C LYS A 167 -5.23 -21.43 -33.54
N LEU A 168 -5.86 -22.43 -32.93
CA LEU A 168 -6.11 -22.48 -31.49
C LEU A 168 -4.83 -22.61 -30.68
N ASP A 169 -3.91 -23.50 -31.08
CA ASP A 169 -2.60 -23.67 -30.44
C ASP A 169 -1.80 -22.38 -30.46
N GLN A 170 -1.82 -21.66 -31.59
CA GLN A 170 -1.19 -20.35 -31.70
C GLN A 170 -1.84 -19.33 -30.74
N LYS A 171 -3.18 -19.32 -30.63
CA LYS A 171 -3.89 -18.48 -29.65
C LYS A 171 -3.55 -18.84 -28.21
N ILE A 172 -3.48 -20.14 -27.87
CA ILE A 172 -3.11 -20.62 -26.53
C ILE A 172 -1.68 -20.18 -26.18
N PHE A 173 -0.74 -20.33 -27.11
CA PHE A 173 0.64 -19.90 -26.91
C PHE A 173 0.72 -18.40 -26.64
N ASN A 174 0.06 -17.57 -27.46
CA ASN A 174 0.02 -16.12 -27.28
C ASN A 174 -0.59 -15.73 -25.92
N LEU A 175 -1.71 -16.35 -25.53
CA LEU A 175 -2.34 -16.13 -24.23
C LEU A 175 -1.44 -16.55 -23.07
N PHE A 176 -0.70 -17.64 -23.19
CA PHE A 176 0.21 -18.12 -22.15
C PHE A 176 1.40 -17.17 -21.94
N ALA A 177 2.01 -16.70 -23.03
CA ALA A 177 3.10 -15.72 -22.97
C ALA A 177 2.65 -14.42 -22.26
N ILE A 178 1.44 -13.97 -22.54
CA ILE A 178 0.85 -12.80 -21.89
C ILE A 178 0.54 -13.09 -20.43
N HIS A 179 -0.10 -14.21 -20.11
CA HIS A 179 -0.43 -14.53 -18.73
C HIS A 179 0.83 -14.56 -17.84
N HIS A 180 1.94 -15.11 -18.35
CA HIS A 180 3.21 -15.09 -17.64
C HIS A 180 3.71 -13.65 -17.40
N SER A 181 3.65 -12.81 -18.43
CA SER A 181 4.08 -11.41 -18.38
C SER A 181 3.19 -10.53 -17.49
N THR A 182 1.88 -10.68 -17.60
CA THR A 182 0.87 -10.06 -16.74
C THR A 182 1.05 -10.47 -15.28
N LYS A 183 1.37 -11.74 -15.02
CA LYS A 183 1.66 -12.20 -13.66
C LYS A 183 2.88 -11.47 -13.08
N ALA A 184 3.95 -11.31 -13.87
CA ALA A 184 5.15 -10.57 -13.44
C ALA A 184 4.80 -9.11 -13.10
N LEU A 185 4.02 -8.44 -13.95
CA LEU A 185 3.53 -7.07 -13.72
C LEU A 185 2.71 -6.96 -12.43
N LEU A 186 1.73 -7.85 -12.22
CA LEU A 186 0.84 -7.81 -11.06
C LEU A 186 1.54 -8.16 -9.74
N SER A 187 2.66 -8.89 -9.80
CA SER A 187 3.44 -9.24 -8.61
C SER A 187 4.45 -8.16 -8.18
N GLU A 188 4.73 -7.17 -9.02
CA GLU A 188 5.67 -6.11 -8.71
C GLU A 188 4.97 -4.96 -7.99
N VAL A 189 5.58 -4.48 -6.91
CA VAL A 189 5.01 -3.42 -6.05
C VAL A 189 5.75 -2.09 -6.22
N THR A 190 6.94 -2.13 -6.83
CA THR A 190 7.78 -0.94 -7.01
C THR A 190 7.50 -0.27 -8.35
N LEU A 191 7.02 0.99 -8.34
CA LEU A 191 6.68 1.73 -9.56
C LEU A 191 7.82 1.75 -10.59
N HIS A 192 9.05 2.04 -10.18
CA HIS A 192 10.18 2.12 -11.10
C HIS A 192 10.40 0.83 -11.89
N ARG A 193 10.40 -0.32 -11.19
CA ARG A 193 10.58 -1.63 -11.80
C ARG A 193 9.37 -2.05 -12.62
N LEU A 194 8.17 -1.65 -12.21
CA LEU A 194 6.93 -1.90 -12.94
C LEU A 194 6.96 -1.18 -14.30
N HIS A 195 7.48 0.05 -14.38
CA HIS A 195 7.63 0.77 -15.65
C HIS A 195 8.59 0.06 -16.61
N GLU A 196 9.72 -0.45 -16.10
CA GLU A 196 10.67 -1.24 -16.90
C GLU A 196 10.03 -2.53 -17.42
N ILE A 197 9.41 -3.32 -16.53
CA ILE A 197 8.74 -4.57 -16.91
C ILE A 197 7.61 -4.29 -17.90
N ALA A 198 6.82 -3.22 -17.70
CA ALA A 198 5.77 -2.85 -18.64
C ALA A 198 6.34 -2.54 -20.02
N THR A 199 7.39 -1.72 -20.09
CA THR A 199 8.06 -1.39 -21.36
C THR A 199 8.54 -2.65 -22.07
N ASP A 200 9.16 -3.57 -21.33
CA ASP A 200 9.67 -4.84 -21.87
C ASP A 200 8.56 -5.74 -22.40
N VAL A 201 7.49 -5.91 -21.62
CA VAL A 201 6.37 -6.76 -22.00
C VAL A 201 5.62 -6.19 -23.21
N PHE A 202 5.39 -4.87 -23.25
CA PHE A 202 4.77 -4.24 -24.42
C PHE A 202 5.65 -4.37 -25.67
N SER A 203 6.97 -4.22 -25.52
CA SER A 203 7.92 -4.41 -26.64
C SER A 203 7.92 -5.84 -27.15
N GLU A 204 7.89 -6.84 -26.25
CA GLU A 204 7.92 -8.26 -26.62
C GLU A 204 6.60 -8.72 -27.25
N VAL A 205 5.46 -8.40 -26.64
CA VAL A 205 4.12 -8.81 -27.12
C VAL A 205 3.79 -8.17 -28.47
N SER A 206 4.16 -6.90 -28.66
CA SER A 206 3.92 -6.20 -29.93
C SER A 206 5.00 -6.43 -30.98
N SER A 207 6.17 -6.98 -30.60
CA SER A 207 7.36 -7.03 -31.46
C SER A 207 7.71 -5.67 -32.09
N SER A 208 7.40 -4.57 -31.37
CA SER A 208 7.63 -3.19 -31.80
C SER A 208 9.12 -2.85 -31.79
N GLN A 209 9.61 -2.13 -32.81
CA GLN A 209 11.02 -1.72 -32.91
C GLN A 209 11.40 -0.70 -31.83
N ILE A 210 10.52 0.26 -31.58
CA ILE A 210 10.64 1.31 -30.58
C ILE A 210 9.38 1.30 -29.72
N THR A 211 9.56 1.14 -28.42
CA THR A 211 8.50 1.17 -27.42
C THR A 211 8.84 2.19 -26.36
N SER A 212 7.93 3.13 -26.08
CA SER A 212 8.10 4.06 -24.96
C SER A 212 6.97 3.89 -23.95
N PHE A 213 7.28 4.07 -22.68
CA PHE A 213 6.34 3.99 -21.57
C PHE A 213 6.39 5.31 -20.80
N GLY A 214 5.24 5.96 -20.69
CA GLY A 214 5.09 7.24 -20.00
C GLY A 214 4.07 7.16 -18.87
N VAL A 215 4.34 7.87 -17.79
CA VAL A 215 3.49 7.93 -16.60
C VAL A 215 3.13 9.36 -16.30
N VAL A 216 1.87 9.57 -15.92
CA VAL A 216 1.37 10.88 -15.52
C VAL A 216 1.79 11.13 -14.08
N ASP A 217 2.51 12.22 -13.86
CA ASP A 217 2.78 12.72 -12.52
C ASP A 217 1.48 13.33 -11.95
N PRO A 218 0.96 12.81 -10.82
CA PRO A 218 -0.30 13.28 -10.24
C PRO A 218 -0.23 14.72 -9.70
N ILE A 219 0.96 15.28 -9.45
CA ILE A 219 1.14 16.64 -8.91
C ILE A 219 1.17 17.66 -10.04
N THR A 220 1.97 17.40 -11.08
CA THR A 220 2.17 18.36 -12.19
C THR A 220 1.19 18.14 -13.33
N GLY A 221 0.54 16.98 -13.40
CA GLY A 221 -0.33 16.57 -14.48
C GLY A 221 0.40 16.28 -15.80
N ARG A 222 1.74 16.29 -15.80
CA ARG A 222 2.58 16.02 -16.97
C ARG A 222 2.85 14.53 -17.10
N LEU A 223 2.84 14.04 -18.33
CA LEU A 223 3.21 12.67 -18.67
C LEU A 223 4.70 12.62 -18.99
N ARG A 224 5.47 11.91 -18.15
CA ARG A 224 6.92 11.75 -18.34
C ARG A 224 7.23 10.36 -18.86
N ILE A 225 8.08 10.28 -19.89
CA ILE A 225 8.62 9.01 -20.37
C ILE A 225 9.60 8.45 -19.33
N THR A 226 9.22 7.32 -18.74
CA THR A 226 9.99 6.62 -17.70
C THR A 226 10.65 5.36 -18.23
N GLY A 227 10.14 4.78 -19.31
CA GLY A 227 10.72 3.63 -20.00
C GLY A 227 10.85 3.91 -21.49
N TYR A 228 11.96 3.48 -22.09
CA TYR A 228 12.16 3.57 -23.52
C TYR A 228 13.03 2.41 -23.97
N ARG A 229 12.59 1.71 -25.01
CA ARG A 229 13.28 0.56 -25.57
C ARG A 229 13.29 0.66 -27.08
N ASN A 230 14.49 0.74 -27.65
CA ASN A 230 14.74 0.56 -29.06
C ASN A 230 15.42 -0.79 -29.26
N VAL A 231 14.87 -1.66 -30.12
CA VAL A 231 15.42 -2.99 -30.41
C VAL A 231 16.69 -2.89 -31.27
N SER A 232 16.82 -1.80 -32.03
CA SER A 232 17.92 -1.55 -32.96
C SER A 232 19.05 -0.66 -32.41
N SER A 233 18.84 0.04 -31.28
CA SER A 233 19.84 0.90 -30.65
C SER A 233 19.71 0.89 -29.12
N TYR A 234 20.76 1.27 -28.40
CA TYR A 234 20.72 1.46 -26.94
C TYR A 234 20.38 2.90 -26.52
N GLU A 235 19.77 3.67 -27.41
CA GLU A 235 19.40 5.05 -27.12
C GLU A 235 18.27 5.10 -26.09
N THR A 236 18.31 6.13 -25.24
CA THR A 236 17.24 6.41 -24.27
C THR A 236 16.62 7.75 -24.62
N TYR A 237 15.29 7.79 -24.57
CA TYR A 237 14.54 9.01 -24.78
C TYR A 237 13.91 9.47 -23.46
N HIS A 238 14.09 10.74 -23.14
CA HIS A 238 13.40 11.40 -22.04
C HIS A 238 12.61 12.57 -22.60
N GLY A 239 11.30 12.55 -22.38
CA GLY A 239 10.40 13.62 -22.79
C GLY A 239 9.27 13.78 -21.78
N ASP A 240 8.81 15.02 -21.63
CA ASP A 240 7.66 15.40 -20.82
C ASP A 240 6.58 15.94 -21.75
N PHE A 241 5.38 15.37 -21.67
CA PHE A 241 4.22 15.72 -22.45
C PHE A 241 3.14 16.34 -21.56
N GLU A 242 2.53 17.43 -22.00
CA GLU A 242 1.39 18.02 -21.32
C GLU A 242 0.07 17.48 -21.88
N LEU A 243 -0.81 17.07 -20.98
CA LEU A 243 -2.16 16.59 -21.30
C LEU A 243 -3.18 17.72 -21.11
N HIS A 244 -4.11 17.87 -22.05
CA HIS A 244 -5.24 18.81 -21.91
C HIS A 244 -6.26 18.33 -20.86
N THR A 245 -6.48 17.03 -20.79
CA THR A 245 -7.39 16.38 -19.84
C THR A 245 -6.83 15.01 -19.45
N GLN A 246 -7.03 14.65 -18.19
CA GLN A 246 -6.74 13.29 -17.72
C GLN A 246 -7.97 12.39 -17.79
N ALA A 247 -9.18 12.96 -17.77
CA ALA A 247 -10.41 12.19 -17.95
C ALA A 247 -10.56 11.84 -19.42
N TYR A 248 -10.63 10.54 -19.71
CA TYR A 248 -10.77 10.04 -21.07
C TYR A 248 -11.71 8.84 -21.09
N ASN A 249 -12.68 8.89 -21.99
CA ASN A 249 -13.63 7.82 -22.21
C ASN A 249 -13.66 7.53 -23.71
N GLY A 250 -12.87 6.56 -24.14
CA GLY A 250 -12.65 6.24 -25.55
C GLY A 250 -11.81 4.97 -25.72
N PRO A 251 -11.43 4.62 -26.96
CA PRO A 251 -10.61 3.46 -27.24
C PRO A 251 -9.23 3.59 -26.60
N ILE A 252 -8.71 2.46 -26.11
CA ILE A 252 -7.39 2.34 -25.48
C ILE A 252 -6.28 2.48 -26.52
N VAL A 253 -6.47 1.90 -27.71
CA VAL A 253 -5.51 1.96 -28.81
C VAL A 253 -5.91 3.06 -29.79
N LEU A 254 -4.97 3.95 -30.09
CA LEU A 254 -5.12 5.08 -31.01
C LEU A 254 -4.06 5.00 -32.10
N HIS A 255 -4.46 5.16 -33.36
CA HIS A 255 -3.53 5.19 -34.49
C HIS A 255 -3.13 6.63 -34.81
N MET A 256 -1.83 6.90 -35.00
CA MET A 256 -1.30 8.25 -35.21
C MET A 256 -1.97 9.04 -36.33
N GLU A 257 -2.18 8.41 -37.49
CA GLU A 257 -2.80 9.07 -38.65
C GLU A 257 -4.33 9.05 -38.63
N ARG A 258 -4.96 7.95 -38.22
CA ARG A 258 -6.43 7.81 -38.27
C ARG A 258 -7.14 8.57 -37.14
N ASP A 259 -6.51 8.67 -35.97
CA ASP A 259 -7.10 9.25 -34.77
C ASP A 259 -6.52 10.63 -34.41
N GLN A 260 -6.00 11.37 -35.39
CA GLN A 260 -5.34 12.67 -35.16
C GLN A 260 -6.17 13.66 -34.34
N GLU A 261 -7.48 13.77 -34.60
CA GLU A 261 -8.35 14.68 -33.86
C GLU A 261 -8.40 14.34 -32.36
N ARG A 262 -8.44 13.04 -32.01
CA ARG A 262 -8.45 12.57 -30.62
C ARG A 262 -7.11 12.82 -29.95
N ILE A 263 -6.01 12.57 -30.66
CA ILE A 263 -4.65 12.78 -30.14
C ILE A 263 -4.41 14.27 -29.88
N GLN A 264 -4.80 15.15 -30.81
CA GLN A 264 -4.69 16.61 -30.63
C GLN A 264 -5.58 17.13 -29.51
N ALA A 265 -6.73 16.50 -29.26
CA ALA A 265 -7.57 16.84 -28.11
C ALA A 265 -6.96 16.41 -26.76
N LEU A 266 -6.10 15.39 -26.75
CA LEU A 266 -5.48 14.85 -25.54
C LEU A 266 -4.14 15.52 -25.20
N PHE A 267 -3.31 15.82 -26.19
CA PHE A 267 -1.94 16.31 -26.00
C PHE A 267 -1.78 17.75 -26.49
N VAL A 268 -1.18 18.61 -25.67
CA VAL A 268 -0.91 20.02 -26.02
C VAL A 268 0.06 20.13 -27.20
N SER A 269 1.09 19.27 -27.22
CA SER A 269 2.16 19.26 -28.22
C SER A 269 2.26 17.90 -28.90
N SER A 270 1.23 17.52 -29.68
CA SER A 270 1.20 16.21 -30.35
C SER A 270 2.32 16.00 -31.38
N GLU A 271 3.00 17.04 -31.84
CA GLU A 271 4.15 16.93 -32.75
C GLU A 271 5.33 16.18 -32.11
N GLN A 272 5.54 16.33 -30.80
CA GLN A 272 6.63 15.65 -30.07
C GLN A 272 6.45 14.12 -30.03
N LEU A 273 5.23 13.61 -30.28
CA LEU A 273 4.99 12.17 -30.39
C LEU A 273 5.61 11.57 -31.66
N ARG A 274 5.88 12.40 -32.68
CA ARG A 274 6.56 11.95 -33.91
C ARG A 274 8.04 11.68 -33.68
N ASP A 275 8.66 12.34 -32.70
CA ASP A 275 10.06 12.10 -32.32
C ASP A 275 10.26 10.70 -31.74
N LEU A 276 9.19 10.07 -31.26
CA LEU A 276 9.17 8.68 -30.76
C LEU A 276 8.93 7.64 -31.88
N GLU A 277 8.81 8.07 -33.14
CA GLU A 277 8.42 7.23 -34.29
C GLU A 277 7.17 6.38 -34.03
N ALA A 278 6.26 6.89 -33.20
CA ALA A 278 5.06 6.19 -32.79
C ALA A 278 4.10 6.01 -33.98
N GLU A 279 3.61 4.79 -34.19
CA GLU A 279 2.51 4.48 -35.11
C GLU A 279 1.20 4.34 -34.33
N TYR A 280 1.27 3.77 -33.12
CA TYR A 280 0.14 3.59 -32.21
C TYR A 280 0.44 4.14 -30.82
N ILE A 281 -0.59 4.68 -30.16
CA ILE A 281 -0.61 5.03 -28.73
C ILE A 281 -1.59 4.13 -28.02
N ILE A 282 -1.13 3.52 -26.94
CA ILE A 282 -1.93 2.73 -26.02
C ILE A 282 -2.07 3.54 -24.74
N LEU A 283 -3.29 3.89 -24.37
CA LEU A 283 -3.57 4.61 -23.15
C LEU A 283 -3.73 3.65 -21.98
N ILE A 284 -3.02 3.89 -20.88
CA ILE A 284 -3.24 3.17 -19.62
C ILE A 284 -4.29 3.96 -18.84
N VAL A 285 -5.56 3.57 -19.02
CA VAL A 285 -6.73 4.33 -18.58
C VAL A 285 -7.85 3.43 -18.07
N LYS A 286 -8.59 3.94 -17.08
CA LYS A 286 -9.90 3.41 -16.67
C LYS A 286 -10.93 4.54 -16.63
N ASP A 287 -10.80 5.43 -15.65
CA ASP A 287 -11.56 6.68 -15.56
C ASP A 287 -10.68 7.90 -15.88
N HIS A 288 -9.39 7.79 -15.54
CA HIS A 288 -8.37 8.79 -15.78
C HIS A 288 -7.12 8.13 -16.38
N ILE A 289 -6.42 8.84 -17.27
CA ILE A 289 -5.16 8.42 -17.87
C ILE A 289 -4.08 8.46 -16.78
N ILE A 290 -3.49 7.31 -16.47
CA ILE A 290 -2.35 7.23 -15.54
C ILE A 290 -1.02 7.04 -16.28
N GLY A 291 -1.08 6.69 -17.56
CA GLY A 291 0.10 6.55 -18.42
C GLY A 291 -0.25 6.28 -19.87
N MET A 292 0.78 6.16 -20.70
CA MET A 292 0.66 5.76 -22.10
C MET A 292 1.83 4.88 -22.51
N VAL A 293 1.63 4.11 -23.57
CA VAL A 293 2.67 3.36 -24.26
C VAL A 293 2.63 3.73 -25.73
N THR A 294 3.77 3.99 -26.34
CA THR A 294 3.85 4.20 -27.79
C THR A 294 4.48 2.98 -28.45
N LEU A 295 3.89 2.51 -29.54
CA LEU A 295 4.44 1.46 -30.39
C LEU A 295 4.75 2.03 -31.77
N SER A 296 5.90 1.66 -32.31
CA SER A 296 6.33 1.97 -33.68
C SER A 296 6.11 0.74 -34.57
N ARG A 297 6.74 0.71 -35.75
CA ARG A 297 6.61 -0.41 -36.67
C ARG A 297 7.16 -1.71 -36.07
N PRO A 298 6.54 -2.87 -36.38
CA PRO A 298 7.08 -4.16 -35.99
C PRO A 298 8.44 -4.45 -36.61
N VAL A 299 9.33 -5.09 -35.86
CA VAL A 299 10.68 -5.48 -36.33
C VAL A 299 10.63 -6.44 -37.52
N ASN A 300 9.57 -7.25 -37.63
CA ASN A 300 9.46 -8.34 -38.61
C ASN A 300 8.71 -7.95 -39.90
N ASP A 301 8.49 -6.65 -40.16
CA ASP A 301 7.75 -6.14 -41.33
C ASP A 301 6.30 -6.68 -41.45
N ARG A 302 5.78 -7.27 -40.36
CA ARG A 302 4.39 -7.71 -40.25
C ARG A 302 3.50 -6.52 -39.91
N VAL A 303 2.27 -6.54 -40.40
CA VAL A 303 1.22 -5.60 -39.96
C VAL A 303 0.60 -6.13 -38.68
N TYR A 304 0.31 -5.24 -37.72
CA TYR A 304 -0.45 -5.58 -36.53
C TYR A 304 -1.82 -6.17 -36.91
N ASP A 305 -2.10 -7.37 -36.43
CA ASP A 305 -3.41 -8.00 -36.61
C ASP A 305 -4.37 -7.66 -35.46
N GLU A 306 -5.66 -7.92 -35.67
CA GLU A 306 -6.70 -7.68 -34.66
C GLU A 306 -6.42 -8.44 -33.36
N SER A 307 -5.83 -9.63 -33.46
CA SER A 307 -5.47 -10.42 -32.28
C SER A 307 -4.40 -9.74 -31.43
N THR A 308 -3.44 -9.05 -32.05
CA THR A 308 -2.39 -8.32 -31.33
C THR A 308 -2.98 -7.13 -30.57
N PHE A 309 -3.98 -6.45 -31.13
CA PHE A 309 -4.67 -5.34 -30.45
C PHE A 309 -5.50 -5.82 -29.25
N GLU A 310 -6.25 -6.93 -29.38
CA GLU A 310 -6.98 -7.53 -28.24
C GLU A 310 -6.03 -7.84 -27.07
N LEU A 311 -4.85 -8.37 -27.39
CA LEU A 311 -3.83 -8.71 -26.41
C LEU A 311 -3.23 -7.47 -25.74
N ILE A 312 -2.94 -6.43 -26.53
CA ILE A 312 -2.43 -5.14 -26.04
C ILE A 312 -3.44 -4.45 -25.13
N GLU A 313 -4.74 -4.46 -25.44
CA GLU A 313 -5.78 -3.87 -24.60
C GLU A 313 -5.92 -4.59 -23.26
N SER A 314 -5.86 -5.93 -23.28
CA SER A 314 -5.86 -6.75 -22.07
C SER A 314 -4.62 -6.47 -21.19
N LEU A 315 -3.46 -6.32 -21.84
CA LEU A 315 -2.22 -5.96 -21.17
C LEU A 315 -2.30 -4.55 -20.56
N ALA A 316 -2.79 -3.55 -21.30
CA ALA A 316 -2.99 -2.18 -20.83
C ALA A 316 -3.88 -2.12 -19.59
N THR A 317 -4.98 -2.87 -19.60
CA THR A 317 -5.88 -3.00 -18.45
C THR A 317 -5.17 -3.62 -17.24
N SER A 318 -4.34 -4.64 -17.47
CA SER A 318 -3.58 -5.30 -16.40
C SER A 318 -2.48 -4.39 -15.84
N THR A 319 -1.77 -3.66 -16.71
CA THR A 319 -0.77 -2.66 -16.32
C THR A 319 -1.41 -1.53 -15.52
N PHE A 320 -2.62 -1.10 -15.88
CA PHE A 320 -3.39 -0.12 -15.09
C PHE A 320 -3.58 -0.60 -13.66
N ILE A 321 -4.05 -1.84 -13.49
CA ILE A 321 -4.27 -2.44 -12.16
C ILE A 321 -2.96 -2.54 -11.38
N ALA A 322 -1.89 -3.00 -12.03
CA ALA A 322 -0.58 -3.15 -11.40
C ALA A 322 -0.04 -1.81 -10.88
N ILE A 323 -0.06 -0.77 -11.73
CA ILE A 323 0.40 0.58 -11.35
C ILE A 323 -0.47 1.18 -10.25
N SER A 324 -1.80 1.05 -10.38
CA SER A 324 -2.72 1.53 -9.34
C SER A 324 -2.45 0.84 -8.01
N ASN A 325 -2.19 -0.47 -8.01
CA ASN A 325 -1.86 -1.21 -6.79
C ASN A 325 -0.52 -0.77 -6.19
N ALA A 326 0.51 -0.55 -7.01
CA ALA A 326 1.81 -0.06 -6.58
C ALA A 326 1.69 1.34 -5.95
N MET A 327 0.95 2.26 -6.58
CA MET A 327 0.68 3.59 -6.04
C MET A 327 -0.06 3.53 -4.70
N LEU A 328 -1.11 2.70 -4.61
CA LEU A 328 -1.86 2.50 -3.37
C LEU A 328 -0.97 1.93 -2.26
N PHE A 329 -0.13 0.94 -2.58
CA PHE A 329 0.78 0.35 -1.61
C PHE A 329 1.80 1.37 -1.09
N GLN A 330 2.35 2.19 -1.98
CA GLN A 330 3.28 3.25 -1.61
C GLN A 330 2.61 4.28 -0.69
N GLU A 331 1.37 4.66 -0.97
CA GLU A 331 0.62 5.59 -0.12
C GLU A 331 0.33 4.99 1.26
N VAL A 332 -0.10 3.72 1.33
CA VAL A 332 -0.32 3.01 2.59
C VAL A 332 0.99 2.91 3.39
N HIS A 333 2.11 2.59 2.74
CA HIS A 333 3.40 2.52 3.40
C HIS A 333 3.81 3.87 4.00
N ARG A 334 3.64 4.95 3.24
CA ARG A 334 3.90 6.33 3.70
C ARG A 334 3.04 6.71 4.91
N GLN A 335 1.74 6.40 4.85
CA GLN A 335 0.82 6.66 5.96
C GLN A 335 1.18 5.84 7.20
N ARG A 336 1.54 4.57 7.03
CA ARG A 336 1.99 3.70 8.12
C ARG A 336 3.26 4.23 8.78
N GLU A 337 4.28 4.60 8.01
CA GLU A 337 5.51 5.18 8.56
C GLU A 337 5.24 6.47 9.34
N SER A 338 4.38 7.36 8.82
CA SER A 338 3.97 8.57 9.54
C SER A 338 3.27 8.23 10.87
N ALA A 339 2.35 7.25 10.86
CA ALA A 339 1.64 6.81 12.05
C ALA A 339 2.57 6.14 13.08
N GLU A 340 3.51 5.29 12.63
CA GLU A 340 4.51 4.64 13.49
C GLU A 340 5.42 5.67 14.16
N ASN A 341 5.88 6.69 13.41
CA ASN A 341 6.67 7.78 13.95
C ASN A 341 5.89 8.56 15.02
N LYS A 342 4.61 8.88 14.77
CA LYS A 342 3.71 9.55 15.73
C LYS A 342 3.48 8.68 16.98
N LEU A 343 3.23 7.39 16.85
CA LEU A 343 3.06 6.47 17.98
C LEU A 343 4.34 6.36 18.83
N LYS A 344 5.50 6.30 18.18
CA LYS A 344 6.80 6.27 18.86
C LYS A 344 7.02 7.55 19.66
N LEU A 345 6.68 8.71 19.08
CA LEU A 345 6.74 10.00 19.75
C LEU A 345 5.83 10.05 20.98
N LEU A 346 4.57 9.65 20.86
CA LEU A 346 3.60 9.61 21.96
C LEU A 346 4.03 8.63 23.06
N THR A 347 4.60 7.48 22.70
CA THR A 347 5.09 6.50 23.68
C THR A 347 6.27 7.04 24.47
N THR A 348 7.19 7.75 23.80
CA THR A 348 8.29 8.45 24.46
C THR A 348 7.72 9.51 25.41
N LEU A 349 6.80 10.37 24.94
CA LEU A 349 6.14 11.40 25.75
C LEU A 349 5.49 10.80 27.01
N ASN A 350 4.67 9.76 26.88
CA ASN A 350 4.00 9.12 28.01
C ASN A 350 4.97 8.54 29.04
N LYS A 351 6.06 7.91 28.60
CA LYS A 351 7.11 7.42 29.52
C LYS A 351 7.76 8.55 30.29
N LEU A 352 8.02 9.67 29.62
CA LEU A 352 8.61 10.85 30.22
C LEU A 352 7.68 11.45 31.28
N VAL A 353 6.41 11.68 30.94
CA VAL A 353 5.42 12.21 31.89
C VAL A 353 5.29 11.30 33.12
N ARG A 354 5.30 9.98 32.93
CA ARG A 354 5.27 9.03 34.04
C ARG A 354 6.49 9.18 34.96
N ASN A 355 7.70 9.25 34.39
CA ASN A 355 8.92 9.43 35.18
C ASN A 355 8.93 10.79 35.92
N LEU A 356 8.39 11.85 35.31
CA LEU A 356 8.25 13.15 35.96
C LEU A 356 7.26 13.11 37.12
N ASN A 357 6.16 12.37 36.99
CA ASN A 357 5.17 12.20 38.06
C ASN A 357 5.70 11.38 39.27
N GLU A 358 6.79 10.62 39.10
CA GLU A 358 7.44 9.89 40.20
C GLU A 358 8.39 10.78 41.03
N CYS A 359 8.62 12.03 40.62
CA CYS A 359 9.46 12.96 41.37
C CYS A 359 8.82 13.33 42.71
N THR A 360 9.63 13.45 43.77
CA THR A 360 9.13 13.78 45.13
C THR A 360 9.35 15.24 45.52
N THR A 361 10.29 15.90 44.86
CA THR A 361 10.63 17.31 45.11
C THR A 361 10.50 18.16 43.84
N SER A 362 10.24 19.46 44.03
CA SER A 362 10.18 20.43 42.94
C SER A 362 11.50 20.55 42.18
N GLU A 363 12.61 20.40 42.90
CA GLU A 363 13.97 20.47 42.38
C GLU A 363 14.28 19.27 41.48
N GLU A 364 13.93 18.05 41.92
CA GLU A 364 14.04 16.84 41.09
C GLU A 364 13.16 16.93 39.84
N LEU A 365 11.92 17.40 39.99
CA LEU A 365 11.00 17.57 38.86
C LEU A 365 11.58 18.51 37.81
N CYS A 366 12.13 19.66 38.22
CA CYS A 366 12.77 20.61 37.30
C CYS A 366 13.99 19.99 36.61
N TYR A 367 14.86 19.31 37.37
CA TYR A 367 16.05 18.66 36.85
C TYR A 367 15.73 17.58 35.82
N PHE A 368 14.83 16.65 36.16
CA PHE A 368 14.44 15.56 35.26
C PHE A 368 13.68 16.08 34.05
N THR A 369 12.88 17.14 34.19
CA THR A 369 12.20 17.78 33.04
C THR A 369 13.23 18.31 32.05
N LEU A 370 14.20 19.08 32.50
CA LEU A 370 15.20 19.65 31.60
C LEU A 370 16.13 18.58 31.02
N LYS A 371 16.55 17.60 31.81
CA LYS A 371 17.35 16.47 31.29
C LYS A 371 16.58 15.64 30.27
N THR A 372 15.29 15.48 30.46
CA THR A 372 14.41 14.83 29.51
C THR A 372 14.35 15.61 28.20
N LEU A 373 14.15 16.93 28.26
CA LEU A 373 14.17 17.81 27.08
C LEU A 373 15.51 17.73 26.34
N GLN A 374 16.62 17.67 27.07
CA GLN A 374 17.95 17.54 26.49
C GLN A 374 18.16 16.22 25.74
N VAL A 375 17.81 15.08 26.36
CA VAL A 375 18.11 13.75 25.81
C VAL A 375 17.10 13.32 24.75
N SER A 376 15.80 13.59 24.96
CA SER A 376 14.73 13.08 24.10
C SER A 376 14.33 14.04 22.97
N PHE A 377 14.51 15.35 23.17
CA PHE A 377 14.09 16.38 22.21
C PHE A 377 15.27 17.19 21.65
N GLY A 378 16.51 16.81 21.98
CA GLY A 378 17.71 17.46 21.45
C GLY A 378 17.84 18.93 21.86
N VAL A 379 17.19 19.33 22.95
CA VAL A 379 17.27 20.70 23.47
C VAL A 379 18.64 20.93 24.07
N ARG A 380 19.35 21.95 23.58
CA ARG A 380 20.70 22.29 24.04
C ARG A 380 20.68 23.31 25.17
N LYS A 381 19.79 24.30 25.07
CA LYS A 381 19.67 25.38 26.05
C LYS A 381 18.21 25.62 26.45
N ALA A 382 17.89 25.42 27.72
CA ALA A 382 16.57 25.64 28.31
C ALA A 382 16.64 25.82 29.83
N LEU A 383 15.67 26.53 30.38
CA LEU A 383 15.57 26.80 31.81
C LEU A 383 14.12 26.69 32.29
N ILE A 384 13.97 26.38 33.57
CA ILE A 384 12.68 26.48 34.26
C ILE A 384 12.82 27.60 35.28
N CYS A 385 11.88 28.54 35.26
CA CYS A 385 11.75 29.55 36.31
C CYS A 385 10.48 29.30 37.13
N LEU A 386 10.57 29.52 38.44
CA LEU A 386 9.47 29.38 39.38
C LEU A 386 9.19 30.73 40.03
N ARG A 387 7.93 30.97 40.39
CA ARG A 387 7.51 32.20 41.05
C ARG A 387 7.90 32.18 42.53
N PHE A 388 8.64 33.19 42.96
CA PHE A 388 8.95 33.47 44.36
C PHE A 388 8.54 34.92 44.68
N GLY A 389 7.42 35.10 45.37
CA GLY A 389 6.84 36.43 45.63
C GLY A 389 6.45 37.14 44.33
N ASP A 390 7.05 38.31 44.11
CA ASP A 390 6.78 39.19 42.96
C ASP A 390 7.79 38.99 41.80
N HIS A 391 8.57 37.91 41.83
CA HIS A 391 9.60 37.63 40.81
C HIS A 391 9.57 36.18 40.35
N TYR A 392 9.84 35.96 39.06
CA TYR A 392 10.13 34.65 38.50
C TYR A 392 11.63 34.42 38.50
N VAL A 393 12.08 33.41 39.23
CA VAL A 393 13.48 33.12 39.48
C VAL A 393 13.86 31.80 38.83
N VAL A 394 15.04 31.72 38.23
CA VAL A 394 15.57 30.49 37.64
C VAL A 394 15.72 29.41 38.71
N ALA A 395 14.98 28.31 38.54
CA ALA A 395 15.01 27.15 39.42
C ALA A 395 16.02 26.11 38.92
N ASP A 396 16.04 25.83 37.62
CA ASP A 396 17.03 24.94 37.01
C ASP A 396 17.32 25.26 35.55
N THR A 397 18.48 24.80 35.05
CA THR A 397 18.95 25.10 33.68
C THR A 397 19.69 23.94 33.01
N ILE A 398 19.72 23.97 31.67
CA ILE A 398 20.58 23.14 30.82
C ILE A 398 21.27 24.00 29.76
N GLY A 399 22.55 23.74 29.46
CA GLY A 399 23.27 24.44 28.39
C GLY A 399 23.90 25.78 28.77
N TRP A 400 24.13 26.04 30.05
CA TRP A 400 24.91 27.18 30.55
C TRP A 400 26.27 26.73 31.10
N GLU A 401 27.32 27.51 30.81
CA GLU A 401 28.66 27.31 31.38
C GLU A 401 28.74 27.80 32.84
N ALA A 402 28.03 28.88 33.16
CA ALA A 402 27.89 29.42 34.52
C ALA A 402 26.43 29.31 34.97
N ASP A 403 26.18 28.64 36.08
CA ASP A 403 24.82 28.36 36.58
C ASP A 403 24.08 29.67 36.92
N PRO A 404 23.00 30.02 36.19
CA PRO A 404 22.23 31.23 36.46
C PRO A 404 21.11 31.01 37.49
N LYS A 405 21.11 29.89 38.23
CA LYS A 405 20.18 29.65 39.36
C LYS A 405 20.09 30.86 40.29
N GLY A 406 18.86 31.20 40.67
CA GLY A 406 18.60 32.35 41.54
C GLY A 406 18.52 33.70 40.82
N ARG A 407 18.79 33.79 39.51
CA ARG A 407 18.58 35.03 38.75
C ARG A 407 17.10 35.26 38.44
N THR A 408 16.70 36.54 38.42
CA THR A 408 15.33 36.93 38.05
C THR A 408 15.18 36.99 36.53
N VAL A 409 14.10 36.41 36.02
CA VAL A 409 13.74 36.39 34.60
C VAL A 409 12.64 37.41 34.31
N PHE A 410 11.55 37.38 35.08
CA PHE A 410 10.42 38.31 34.94
C PHE A 410 10.04 38.92 36.30
N PRO A 411 9.82 40.25 36.37
CA PRO A 411 9.13 40.86 37.50
C PRO A 411 7.61 40.77 37.35
N LEU A 412 6.88 40.87 38.47
CA LEU A 412 5.44 41.13 38.50
C LEU A 412 5.17 42.64 38.66
N PRO A 413 4.13 43.21 38.02
CA PRO A 413 3.18 42.55 37.10
C PRO A 413 3.82 42.15 35.76
N LEU A 414 3.27 41.10 35.12
CA LEU A 414 3.75 40.62 33.82
C LEU A 414 3.49 41.68 32.73
N PRO A 415 4.36 41.79 31.71
CA PRO A 415 4.11 42.65 30.55
C PRO A 415 2.84 42.24 29.78
N GLU A 416 2.18 43.21 29.13
CA GLU A 416 0.92 43.02 28.38
C GLU A 416 0.98 41.88 27.34
N TRP A 417 2.12 41.71 26.66
CA TRP A 417 2.31 40.64 25.68
C TRP A 417 2.47 39.24 26.29
N LEU A 418 2.72 39.14 27.60
CA LEU A 418 2.84 37.89 28.36
C LEU A 418 1.53 37.52 29.08
N GLU A 419 0.49 38.36 28.98
CA GLU A 419 -0.84 38.07 29.54
C GLU A 419 -1.48 36.85 28.88
N ALA A 420 -1.22 36.57 27.60
CA ALA A 420 -1.70 35.35 26.94
C ALA A 420 -1.24 34.06 27.66
N CYS A 421 -0.08 34.10 28.33
CA CYS A 421 0.40 32.98 29.14
C CYS A 421 -0.38 32.77 30.44
N ILE A 422 -1.14 33.76 30.92
CA ILE A 422 -2.07 33.60 32.06
C ILE A 422 -3.19 32.63 31.67
N ASP A 423 -3.65 32.69 30.42
CA ASP A 423 -4.64 31.78 29.85
C ASP A 423 -4.04 30.42 29.45
N GLY A 424 -2.72 30.22 29.67
CA GLY A 424 -2.02 28.98 29.37
C GLY A 424 -1.57 28.83 27.92
N GLU A 425 -1.52 29.93 27.15
CA GLU A 425 -0.96 29.93 25.80
C GLU A 425 0.57 29.90 25.84
N THR A 426 1.16 29.05 25.01
CA THR A 426 2.62 28.97 24.82
C THR A 426 3.04 29.96 23.73
N LEU A 427 3.98 30.84 24.05
CA LEU A 427 4.55 31.81 23.10
C LEU A 427 5.81 31.22 22.46
N PHE A 428 6.03 31.44 21.17
CA PHE A 428 7.21 30.92 20.48
C PHE A 428 7.67 31.80 19.30
N ASP A 429 8.95 31.68 18.97
CA ASP A 429 9.58 32.27 17.79
C ASP A 429 10.68 31.34 17.26
N TYR A 430 10.61 31.01 15.96
CA TYR A 430 11.53 30.11 15.27
C TYR A 430 12.86 30.78 14.84
N MET A 431 13.00 32.09 15.04
CA MET A 431 14.15 32.86 14.57
C MET A 431 15.30 32.86 15.58
N ALA A 432 16.53 33.00 15.06
CA ALA A 432 17.76 33.02 15.86
C ALA A 432 17.96 34.27 16.75
N ASP A 433 17.05 35.24 16.68
CA ASP A 433 16.97 36.37 17.63
C ASP A 433 15.58 36.47 18.28
N GLY A 434 14.79 35.38 18.22
CA GLY A 434 13.42 35.33 18.74
C GLY A 434 13.36 35.64 20.24
N ALA A 435 14.39 35.28 21.00
CA ALA A 435 14.50 35.59 22.42
C ALA A 435 14.46 37.10 22.71
N ALA A 436 14.95 37.95 21.79
CA ALA A 436 14.97 39.40 21.98
C ALA A 436 13.57 40.03 22.02
N ARG A 437 12.54 39.32 21.52
CA ARG A 437 11.15 39.76 21.59
C ARG A 437 10.51 39.54 22.97
N PHE A 438 11.02 38.57 23.73
CA PHE A 438 10.43 38.14 24.99
C PHE A 438 11.21 38.59 26.23
N PHE A 439 12.51 38.91 26.11
CA PHE A 439 13.36 39.21 27.27
C PHE A 439 13.96 40.63 27.22
N SER A 440 14.19 41.23 28.39
CA SER A 440 14.84 42.54 28.50
C SER A 440 16.34 42.44 28.16
N LYS A 441 16.97 43.58 27.82
CA LYS A 441 18.41 43.63 27.50
C LYS A 441 19.30 43.08 28.63
N GLU A 442 18.91 43.27 29.88
CA GLU A 442 19.64 42.74 31.04
C GLU A 442 19.57 41.22 31.13
N VAL A 443 18.41 40.64 30.79
CA VAL A 443 18.17 39.20 30.82
C VAL A 443 18.88 38.51 29.64
N LEU A 444 18.82 39.10 28.45
CA LEU A 444 19.50 38.61 27.25
C LEU A 444 21.02 38.57 27.39
N GLN A 445 21.62 39.52 28.13
CA GLN A 445 23.08 39.58 28.34
C GLN A 445 23.65 38.30 28.96
N TRP A 446 22.88 37.61 29.81
CA TRP A 446 23.33 36.37 30.43
C TRP A 446 22.67 35.11 29.86
N MET A 447 21.49 35.21 29.23
CA MET A 447 20.90 34.08 28.51
C MET A 447 21.68 33.74 27.23
N GLY A 448 22.26 34.77 26.59
CA GLY A 448 23.00 34.65 25.34
C GLY A 448 22.08 34.45 24.13
N ALA A 449 22.69 34.36 22.94
CA ALA A 449 21.96 34.05 21.71
C ALA A 449 21.54 32.57 21.67
N GLY A 450 20.44 32.30 20.98
CA GLY A 450 19.86 30.97 20.77
C GLY A 450 19.23 30.89 19.39
N ASN A 451 18.91 29.70 18.89
CA ASN A 451 18.32 29.54 17.55
C ASN A 451 16.79 29.60 17.54
N CYS A 452 16.15 29.74 18.70
CA CYS A 452 14.71 29.82 18.86
C CYS A 452 14.36 30.43 20.24
N ALA A 453 13.08 30.69 20.48
CA ALA A 453 12.56 30.96 21.81
C ALA A 453 11.17 30.32 21.96
N VAL A 454 10.98 29.49 22.98
CA VAL A 454 9.67 28.94 23.38
C VAL A 454 9.45 29.23 24.85
N LEU A 455 8.32 29.83 25.19
CA LEU A 455 7.91 30.16 26.55
C LEU A 455 6.60 29.44 26.85
N ALA A 456 6.70 28.30 27.52
CA ALA A 456 5.56 27.50 27.93
C ALA A 456 5.21 27.78 29.41
N PRO A 457 4.02 28.33 29.71
CA PRO A 457 3.63 28.63 31.09
C PRO A 457 3.29 27.37 31.89
N LEU A 458 3.69 27.35 33.15
CA LEU A 458 3.33 26.31 34.12
C LEU A 458 2.07 26.73 34.87
N THR A 459 0.93 26.65 34.18
CA THR A 459 -0.40 27.02 34.70
C THR A 459 -1.24 25.78 35.01
N VAL A 460 -2.04 25.86 36.08
CA VAL A 460 -3.04 24.85 36.41
C VAL A 460 -4.41 25.37 35.98
N GLY A 461 -5.05 24.72 34.99
CA GLY A 461 -6.34 25.15 34.43
C GLY A 461 -7.57 25.00 35.35
N ASN A 462 -7.38 24.88 36.67
CA ASN A 462 -8.49 24.73 37.62
C ASN A 462 -9.04 26.12 37.97
N ARG A 463 -10.34 26.33 37.73
CA ARG A 463 -11.05 27.61 38.00
C ARG A 463 -10.89 28.11 39.43
N ILE A 464 -10.77 27.21 40.41
CA ILE A 464 -10.59 27.58 41.83
C ILE A 464 -9.18 28.13 42.04
N VAL A 465 -8.17 27.47 41.46
CA VAL A 465 -6.76 27.89 41.57
C VAL A 465 -6.52 29.23 40.89
N LEU A 466 -7.10 29.42 39.69
CA LEU A 466 -7.00 30.67 38.93
C LEU A 466 -7.73 31.84 39.61
N ALA A 467 -8.78 31.56 40.40
CA ALA A 467 -9.49 32.59 41.17
C ALA A 467 -8.70 33.08 42.38
N GLU A 468 -7.84 32.24 42.97
CA GLU A 468 -6.96 32.62 44.08
C GLU A 468 -5.67 33.29 43.61
N ASP A 469 -5.06 32.79 42.53
CA ASP A 469 -3.85 33.34 41.94
C ASP A 469 -3.83 33.09 40.41
N PRO A 470 -4.12 34.11 39.59
CA PRO A 470 -4.23 33.93 38.14
C PRO A 470 -2.87 33.73 37.47
N TYR A 471 -1.75 34.08 38.12
CA TYR A 471 -0.46 34.05 37.45
C TYR A 471 0.14 32.63 37.36
N PRO A 472 0.89 32.31 36.29
CA PRO A 472 1.61 31.04 36.14
C PRO A 472 2.51 30.76 37.35
N LYS A 473 2.61 29.50 37.79
CA LYS A 473 3.53 29.12 38.89
C LYS A 473 5.00 29.12 38.45
N GLY A 474 5.24 29.11 37.15
CA GLY A 474 6.56 29.18 36.54
C GLY A 474 6.47 29.22 35.02
N PHE A 475 7.62 29.24 34.36
CA PHE A 475 7.73 29.09 32.91
C PHE A 475 8.83 28.08 32.57
N LEU A 476 8.56 27.25 31.56
CA LEU A 476 9.56 26.45 30.86
C LEU A 476 10.00 27.23 29.61
N ILE A 477 11.27 27.59 29.55
CA ILE A 477 11.84 28.44 28.50
C ILE A 477 12.89 27.65 27.73
N VAL A 478 12.71 27.49 26.42
CA VAL A 478 13.67 26.85 25.51
C VAL A 478 14.27 27.90 24.59
N LEU A 479 15.61 27.92 24.48
CA LEU A 479 16.37 28.92 23.73
C LEU A 479 17.25 28.33 22.61
N GLU A 480 17.65 27.07 22.75
CA GLU A 480 18.45 26.41 21.71
C GLU A 480 18.07 24.94 21.56
N ALA A 481 17.76 24.53 20.33
CA ALA A 481 17.54 23.14 19.93
C ALA A 481 18.60 22.69 18.91
N ALA A 482 18.77 21.38 18.71
CA ALA A 482 19.75 20.85 17.77
C ALA A 482 19.50 21.23 16.30
N SER A 483 18.24 21.48 15.95
CA SER A 483 17.74 21.93 14.63
C SER A 483 16.69 23.03 14.82
N SER A 484 16.22 23.62 13.72
CA SER A 484 15.04 24.50 13.76
C SER A 484 13.84 23.74 14.33
N LEU A 485 13.16 24.34 15.31
CA LEU A 485 11.98 23.76 15.93
C LEU A 485 10.84 23.62 14.90
N THR A 486 10.16 22.49 14.95
CA THR A 486 8.91 22.22 14.24
C THR A 486 7.70 22.57 15.12
N GLU A 487 6.52 22.77 14.52
CA GLU A 487 5.26 22.95 15.28
C GLU A 487 4.99 21.77 16.23
N GLU A 488 5.32 20.55 15.80
CA GLU A 488 5.16 19.35 16.62
C GLU A 488 6.04 19.42 17.88
N GLU A 489 7.30 19.88 17.77
CA GLU A 489 8.21 20.01 18.91
C GLU A 489 7.77 21.10 19.90
N VAL A 490 7.21 22.21 19.42
CA VAL A 490 6.63 23.26 20.29
C VAL A 490 5.43 22.71 21.06
N LEU A 491 4.54 21.96 20.40
CA LEU A 491 3.39 21.32 21.05
C LEU A 491 3.83 20.28 22.11
N LEU A 492 4.94 19.58 21.88
CA LEU A 492 5.50 18.65 22.85
C LEU A 492 6.03 19.38 24.09
N ILE A 493 6.75 20.49 23.91
CA ILE A 493 7.23 21.34 25.01
C ILE A 493 6.04 21.87 25.83
N ASP A 494 5.00 22.36 25.15
CA ASP A 494 3.74 22.80 25.78
C ASP A 494 3.07 21.65 26.56
N THR A 495 3.03 20.44 25.99
CA THR A 495 2.46 19.27 26.66
C THR A 495 3.26 18.88 27.91
N VAL A 496 4.60 18.94 27.84
CA VAL A 496 5.47 18.69 29.00
C VAL A 496 5.20 19.73 30.09
N ALA A 497 5.16 21.02 29.75
CA ALA A 497 4.84 22.11 30.68
C ALA A 497 3.47 21.90 31.36
N LYS A 498 2.43 21.57 30.58
CA LYS A 498 1.07 21.30 31.09
C LYS A 498 0.99 20.04 31.95
N SER A 499 1.84 19.05 31.69
CA SER A 499 1.89 17.81 32.49
C SER A 499 2.55 18.01 33.86
N ILE A 500 3.61 18.84 33.92
CA ILE A 500 4.35 19.07 35.18
C ILE A 500 3.68 20.12 36.06
N ALA A 501 2.91 21.06 35.48
CA ALA A 501 2.33 22.17 36.21
C ALA A 501 1.43 21.74 37.39
N PRO A 502 0.52 20.74 37.27
CA PRO A 502 -0.27 20.25 38.40
C PRO A 502 0.58 19.59 39.49
N VAL A 503 1.59 18.81 39.10
CA VAL A 503 2.49 18.13 40.04
C VAL A 503 3.29 19.16 40.84
N LEU A 504 3.88 20.12 40.13
CA LEU A 504 4.60 21.24 40.73
C LEU A 504 3.70 22.05 41.68
N HIS A 505 2.47 22.34 41.28
CA HIS A 505 1.50 23.05 42.12
C HIS A 505 1.21 22.27 43.42
N GLN A 506 0.95 20.97 43.33
CA GLN A 506 0.72 20.12 44.49
C GLN A 506 1.93 20.06 45.41
N MET A 507 3.15 19.99 44.85
CA MET A 507 4.40 20.03 45.62
C MET A 507 4.56 21.35 46.38
N ILE A 508 4.30 22.48 45.72
CA ILE A 508 4.37 23.81 46.34
C ILE A 508 3.36 23.93 47.49
N ILE A 509 2.10 23.52 47.28
CA ILE A 509 1.07 23.52 48.34
C ILE A 509 1.49 22.60 49.49
N THR A 510 1.95 21.39 49.19
CA THR A 510 2.34 20.41 50.23
C THR A 510 3.51 20.95 51.05
N ARG A 511 4.46 21.64 50.41
CA ARG A 511 5.59 22.30 51.07
C ARG A 511 5.11 23.47 51.94
N SER A 512 4.23 24.34 51.44
CA SER A 512 3.70 25.46 52.23
C SER A 512 2.88 24.99 53.42
N VAL A 513 2.10 23.91 53.26
CA VAL A 513 1.39 23.26 54.36
C VAL A 513 2.40 22.66 55.35
N ARG A 514 3.40 21.90 54.91
CA ARG A 514 4.45 21.38 55.82
C ARG A 514 5.21 22.48 56.57
N GLU A 515 5.48 23.61 55.92
CA GLU A 515 6.15 24.77 56.54
C GLU A 515 5.23 25.48 57.55
N GLN A 516 3.93 25.62 57.27
CA GLN A 516 2.93 26.16 58.20
C GLN A 516 2.61 25.20 59.37
N TYR A 517 2.70 23.89 59.16
CA TYR A 517 2.42 22.84 60.13
C TYR A 517 3.68 22.26 60.80
N LYS A 518 4.85 22.91 60.69
CA LYS A 518 5.95 22.66 61.63
C LYS A 518 5.46 23.07 63.03
N LEU A 519 4.87 22.12 63.76
CA LEU A 519 4.48 22.28 65.15
C LEU A 519 5.70 22.80 65.92
N ASP A 520 5.61 24.03 66.43
CA ASP A 520 6.56 24.55 67.39
C ASP A 520 6.43 23.70 68.66
N GLN A 521 7.24 22.65 68.76
CA GLN A 521 7.17 21.67 69.84
C GLN A 521 7.32 22.33 71.21
N ARG A 522 7.97 23.50 71.27
CA ARG A 522 8.08 24.32 72.47
C ARG A 522 6.75 24.95 72.86
N GLN A 523 6.01 25.54 71.92
CA GLN A 523 4.67 26.07 72.20
C GLN A 523 3.66 24.96 72.53
N ALA A 524 3.71 23.83 71.82
CA ALA A 524 2.87 22.69 72.10
C ALA A 524 3.13 22.11 73.50
N PHE A 525 4.41 22.05 73.91
CA PHE A 525 4.80 21.65 75.25
C PHE A 525 4.28 22.61 76.32
N VAL A 526 4.45 23.92 76.13
CA VAL A 526 3.97 24.95 77.07
C VAL A 526 2.45 24.90 77.23
N GLN A 527 1.70 24.75 76.14
CA GLN A 527 0.24 24.63 76.20
C GLN A 527 -0.20 23.34 76.93
N SER A 528 0.44 22.20 76.63
CA SER A 528 0.14 20.94 77.31
C SER A 528 0.45 21.01 78.81
N LEU A 529 1.60 21.60 79.17
CA LEU A 529 1.99 21.79 80.57
C LEU A 529 1.00 22.73 81.30
N GLN A 530 0.57 23.83 80.67
CA GLN A 530 -0.45 24.73 81.22
C GLN A 530 -1.80 24.03 81.46
N GLN A 531 -2.24 23.18 80.52
CA GLN A 531 -3.47 22.40 80.70
C GLN A 531 -3.37 21.41 81.87
N HIS A 532 -2.21 20.77 82.06
CA HIS A 532 -1.98 19.86 83.18
C HIS A 532 -1.91 20.60 84.51
N ILE A 533 -1.29 21.80 84.55
CA ILE A 533 -1.28 22.68 85.74
C ILE A 533 -2.70 23.12 86.10
N GLN A 534 -3.51 23.58 85.13
CA GLN A 534 -4.91 23.94 85.38
C GLN A 534 -5.76 22.76 85.86
N SER A 535 -5.56 21.57 85.28
CA SER A 535 -6.24 20.36 85.71
C SER A 535 -5.84 19.96 87.14
N TRP A 536 -4.58 20.16 87.53
CA TRP A 536 -4.14 19.99 88.92
C TRP A 536 -4.77 21.01 89.87
N GLU A 537 -4.88 22.29 89.47
CA GLU A 537 -5.56 23.31 90.28
C GLU A 537 -7.04 22.98 90.50
N GLN A 538 -7.73 22.45 89.48
CA GLN A 538 -9.16 22.19 89.51
C GLN A 538 -9.52 20.83 90.15
N TYR A 539 -8.71 19.78 89.93
CA TYR A 539 -9.03 18.39 90.31
C TYR A 539 -8.02 17.76 91.28
N ARG A 540 -6.92 18.45 91.63
CA ARG A 540 -5.84 17.97 92.53
C ARG A 540 -5.18 16.65 92.11
N MET A 541 -5.29 16.26 90.84
CA MET A 541 -4.55 15.10 90.29
C MET A 541 -3.09 15.49 90.05
N GLY A 542 -2.16 14.90 90.82
CA GLY A 542 -0.73 15.12 90.63
C GLY A 542 -0.23 14.57 89.29
N PHE A 543 0.71 15.26 88.67
CA PHE A 543 1.42 14.80 87.48
C PHE A 543 2.93 15.01 87.65
N PHE A 544 3.70 14.25 86.92
CA PHE A 544 5.16 14.28 86.92
C PHE A 544 5.67 14.75 85.56
N LEU A 545 6.66 15.62 85.59
CA LEU A 545 7.36 16.09 84.39
C LEU A 545 8.80 15.57 84.43
N HIS A 546 9.18 14.81 83.42
CA HIS A 546 10.53 14.26 83.29
C HIS A 546 11.21 14.84 82.05
N TYR A 547 12.53 15.01 82.12
CA TYR A 547 13.36 15.42 80.98
C TYR A 547 14.53 14.45 80.75
N GLN A 548 14.97 14.34 79.51
CA GLN A 548 16.13 13.53 79.11
C GLN A 548 16.97 14.31 78.10
N ALA A 549 18.31 14.25 78.22
CA ALA A 549 19.21 14.80 77.22
C ALA A 549 19.07 14.02 75.90
N TYR A 550 18.76 14.72 74.81
CA TYR A 550 18.65 14.13 73.49
C TYR A 550 19.68 14.78 72.56
N ARG A 551 20.86 14.17 72.47
CA ARG A 551 21.82 14.49 71.43
C ARG A 551 21.38 13.84 70.13
N MET A 552 20.93 14.63 69.17
CA MET A 552 20.89 14.15 67.78
C MET A 552 22.34 13.91 67.31
N PRO A 553 22.69 12.70 66.85
CA PRO A 553 23.93 12.54 66.09
C PRO A 553 23.89 13.46 64.86
N PRO A 554 25.04 13.96 64.36
CA PRO A 554 25.13 14.97 63.30
C PRO A 554 24.52 14.54 61.95
N PHE A 555 23.99 13.32 61.84
CA PHE A 555 23.36 12.76 60.64
C PHE A 555 21.96 12.15 60.88
N ALA A 556 21.32 12.37 62.03
CA ALA A 556 19.97 11.82 62.29
C ALA A 556 18.85 12.53 61.50
N GLY A 557 19.08 13.75 61.02
CA GLY A 557 18.13 14.46 60.13
C GLY A 557 17.98 13.82 58.74
N LEU A 558 18.87 12.90 58.36
CA LEU A 558 18.80 12.17 57.08
C LEU A 558 18.06 10.83 57.18
N LEU A 559 17.78 10.33 58.40
CA LEU A 559 17.07 9.06 58.61
C LEU A 559 15.56 9.23 58.90
N GLN A 560 15.08 10.47 59.03
CA GLN A 560 13.64 10.77 59.20
C GLN A 560 12.90 11.09 57.91
N ALA A 561 13.57 11.03 56.75
CA ALA A 561 12.89 11.18 55.46
C ALA A 561 12.21 9.90 54.96
N ASP A 562 12.43 8.74 55.62
CA ASP A 562 11.98 7.42 55.12
C ASP A 562 11.24 6.57 56.18
N GLN A 563 10.66 7.22 57.18
CA GLN A 563 9.65 6.59 58.05
C GLN A 563 8.39 7.46 58.10
N ASP A 564 7.77 7.69 56.94
CA ASP A 564 6.31 7.60 56.84
C ASP A 564 5.94 6.14 57.09
N THR A 565 5.98 5.72 58.37
CA THR A 565 5.30 4.50 58.77
C THR A 565 3.81 4.79 58.69
N ASP A 566 3.21 4.17 57.67
CA ASP A 566 1.90 3.52 57.69
C ASP A 566 1.14 3.65 59.01
N GLY A 567 -0.12 4.04 58.87
CA GLY A 567 -1.14 3.80 59.87
C GLY A 567 -1.20 2.32 60.24
N LEU A 568 -0.47 1.96 61.27
CA LEU A 568 -0.74 0.78 62.07
C LEU A 568 -1.24 1.29 63.42
N GLU A 569 -2.56 1.32 63.54
CA GLU A 569 -3.27 1.19 64.80
C GLU A 569 -2.79 -0.08 65.51
N GLN A 570 -1.68 0.00 66.26
CA GLN A 570 -1.48 -0.90 67.38
C GLN A 570 -2.29 -0.35 68.55
N ARG A 571 -3.54 -0.82 68.61
CA ARG A 571 -4.34 -0.87 69.83
C ARG A 571 -3.61 -1.77 70.83
N ASP A 572 -2.77 -1.17 71.66
CA ASP A 572 -2.52 -1.69 72.99
C ASP A 572 -3.52 -1.05 73.95
N GLN A 573 -4.34 -1.92 74.53
CA GLN A 573 -5.23 -1.65 75.64
C GLN A 573 -4.38 -1.34 76.87
N ASP A 574 -4.16 -0.07 77.16
CA ASP A 574 -4.45 0.51 78.47
C ASP A 574 -4.20 2.03 78.44
N ASP A 575 -5.04 2.69 79.22
CA ASP A 575 -5.36 4.10 79.21
C ASP A 575 -4.16 4.99 79.62
N VAL A 576 -3.76 5.92 78.72
CA VAL A 576 -3.24 7.29 78.93
C VAL A 576 -2.37 7.68 77.73
N ARG A 577 -2.79 8.71 76.98
CA ARG A 577 -1.99 9.34 75.92
C ARG A 577 -0.66 9.88 76.47
N GLN A 578 0.43 9.14 76.30
CA GLN A 578 1.76 9.57 76.72
C GLN A 578 2.33 10.55 75.68
N THR A 579 2.39 11.85 76.02
CA THR A 579 2.81 12.91 75.09
C THR A 579 4.28 13.25 75.33
N ILE A 580 5.15 12.98 74.35
CA ILE A 580 6.60 13.29 74.40
C ILE A 580 6.88 14.49 73.49
N PHE A 581 7.57 15.49 74.01
CA PHE A 581 7.95 16.72 73.31
C PHE A 581 9.48 16.82 73.21
N SER A 582 10.02 17.31 72.10
CA SER A 582 11.46 17.41 71.87
C SER A 582 11.86 18.77 71.30
N PHE A 583 12.66 19.52 72.04
CA PHE A 583 13.20 20.82 71.61
C PHE A 583 14.46 21.16 72.43
N ASP A 584 15.31 22.08 71.93
CA ASP A 584 16.53 22.55 72.61
C ASP A 584 17.53 21.45 73.06
N GLY A 585 17.55 20.29 72.40
CA GLY A 585 18.45 19.18 72.74
C GLY A 585 17.97 18.30 73.91
N TYR A 586 16.71 18.43 74.31
CA TYR A 586 16.09 17.65 75.37
C TYR A 586 14.74 17.07 74.93
N ARG A 587 14.36 15.94 75.51
CA ARG A 587 13.02 15.36 75.42
C ARG A 587 12.30 15.57 76.75
N PHE A 588 11.07 16.05 76.70
CA PHE A 588 10.19 16.30 77.84
C PHE A 588 8.98 15.38 77.78
N ARG A 589 8.59 14.84 78.93
CA ARG A 589 7.45 13.94 79.04
C ARG A 589 6.62 14.28 80.28
N ILE A 590 5.31 14.43 80.06
CA ILE A 590 4.31 14.64 81.12
C ILE A 590 3.57 13.31 81.34
N SER A 591 3.53 12.81 82.57
CA SER A 591 2.82 11.58 82.93
C SER A 591 2.12 11.70 84.29
N TYR A 592 1.03 10.95 84.48
CA TYR A 592 0.32 10.91 85.78
C TYR A 592 0.92 9.87 86.75
N GLU A 593 1.80 9.01 86.26
CA GLU A 593 2.58 8.05 87.05
C GLU A 593 4.08 8.39 87.01
N PRO A 594 4.84 8.14 88.09
CA PRO A 594 6.28 8.33 88.13
C PRO A 594 6.98 7.30 87.24
N ILE A 595 8.01 7.74 86.50
CA ILE A 595 8.73 6.90 85.55
C ILE A 595 10.11 6.56 86.11
N GLU A 596 10.37 5.28 86.37
CA GLU A 596 11.70 4.76 86.75
C GLU A 596 12.43 4.15 85.53
N LEU A 597 12.59 4.93 84.46
CA LEU A 597 13.36 4.53 83.27
C LEU A 597 14.75 5.18 83.28
N ALA A 598 15.79 4.40 82.97
CA ALA A 598 17.18 4.85 82.96
C ALA A 598 17.38 6.05 82.02
N GLY A 599 17.84 7.19 82.56
CA GLY A 599 18.16 8.40 81.82
C GLY A 599 17.07 9.48 81.75
N TRP A 600 15.93 9.29 82.42
CA TRP A 600 14.90 10.34 82.59
C TRP A 600 14.98 10.95 83.99
N LEU A 601 15.22 12.26 84.07
CA LEU A 601 15.34 12.99 85.33
C LEU A 601 14.03 13.73 85.65
N PRO A 602 13.47 13.60 86.87
CA PRO A 602 12.26 14.34 87.26
C PRO A 602 12.58 15.82 87.50
N ILE A 603 11.65 16.70 87.09
CA ILE A 603 11.72 18.13 87.40
C ILE A 603 11.04 18.35 88.77
N PRO A 604 11.71 18.97 89.75
CA PRO A 604 11.24 19.02 91.13
C PRO A 604 10.00 19.90 91.35
N ASP A 605 9.71 20.86 90.47
CA ASP A 605 8.49 21.68 90.51
C ASP A 605 7.78 21.74 89.14
N PRO A 606 6.98 20.73 88.80
CA PRO A 606 6.26 20.68 87.52
C PRO A 606 5.01 21.57 87.50
N TYR A 607 4.59 22.12 88.65
CA TYR A 607 3.34 22.85 88.81
C TYR A 607 3.49 24.37 88.57
N ASN A 608 4.72 24.87 88.46
CA ASN A 608 5.02 26.26 88.15
C ASN A 608 5.68 26.39 86.77
N LEU A 609 4.94 26.96 85.83
CA LEU A 609 5.40 27.17 84.45
C LEU A 609 6.70 27.98 84.37
N GLN A 610 6.88 29.00 85.22
CA GLN A 610 8.10 29.81 85.22
C GLN A 610 9.31 29.03 85.75
N ALA A 611 9.11 28.19 86.77
CA ALA A 611 10.16 27.35 87.35
C ALA A 611 10.66 26.29 86.36
N VAL A 612 9.75 25.70 85.57
CA VAL A 612 10.10 24.74 84.50
C VAL A 612 10.86 25.43 83.37
N LEU A 613 10.44 26.63 82.96
CA LEU A 613 11.10 27.36 81.86
C LEU A 613 12.47 27.95 82.24
N SER A 614 12.72 28.21 83.53
CA SER A 614 13.99 28.73 84.05
C SER A 614 14.91 27.67 84.67
N TYR A 615 14.54 26.39 84.58
CA TYR A 615 15.33 25.29 85.14
C TYR A 615 16.63 25.09 84.35
N ASP A 616 17.76 24.94 85.04
CA ASP A 616 19.07 24.77 84.38
C ASP A 616 19.30 23.29 84.03
N TYR A 617 18.93 22.92 82.81
CA TYR A 617 19.02 21.56 82.28
C TYR A 617 20.46 21.09 81.97
N ALA A 618 21.46 21.97 82.06
CA ALA A 618 22.85 21.67 81.75
C ALA A 618 23.65 21.20 82.97
N LEU A 619 23.37 21.74 84.17
CA LEU A 619 24.15 21.48 85.39
C LEU A 619 23.82 20.13 86.08
N ASN A 620 22.66 19.53 85.81
CA ASN A 620 22.20 18.30 86.47
C ASN A 620 22.33 17.01 85.61
N ASN A 621 23.02 17.08 84.47
CA ASN A 621 23.30 15.92 83.60
C ASN A 621 24.72 15.35 83.75
N GLU A 622 25.56 15.92 84.62
CA GLU A 622 26.83 15.31 85.05
C GLU A 622 26.59 14.50 86.32
N GLY A 623 26.01 13.31 86.15
CA GLY A 623 25.79 12.31 87.20
C GLY A 623 25.85 10.90 86.62
#